data_AF-A0A1G8AVN8-F1
#
_entry.id   AF-A0A1G8AVN8-F1
#
_cell.length_a   1.000
_cell.length_b   1.000
_cell.length_c   1.000
_cell.angle_alpha   90.00
_cell.angle_beta   90.00
_cell.angle_gamma   90.00
#
_symmetry.space_group_name_H-M   'P 1'
#
loop_
_entity.id
_entity.type
_entity.pdbx_description
1 polymer ?
#
loop_
_entity_poly.entity_id
_entity_poly.type
_entity_poly.pdbx_seq_one_letter_code
_entity_poly.pdbx_strand_id
1 'polypeptide(L)'
;MNAADSQRRAWLKAGALLPLAPSMALATATSSATASAAATVYAGATAIAAAPTLPVMPARPAGTPQQVAADESYWRQIAAQYDITNEVAMLDNAFWGSMSRPVLAAYEQHVAEVNRGNSYYGRTQFPPAFGAARRRAAEALGVSADEIVFTRGATEALQILIGSYNKLRPGDVVLCADIDYDNMITTLHWLKQRRGVEVVSIAMPEPFTHQSVIDCYAQAMARHPKLKLMLLTHVNHRNGMVLPVAEINRMARERGIDTIVDTAHGFGQLDMRLPDLQADFAGINLHKWIGAPIGVGAIYIRRGRVQDIDPYMGETDRADIRTRVHTGTLNFAAYLALPQALDLHEQVGVAYKQARLARLRQRWLDAVRDVPGLQLLASDDPRLSSAIAAFRLRGRTSMADNVALARRLLKEHGVFTVERDGLAGGACVRATPSIFTLEAEVDRLSAALRKVAA
;
A
#
# COMPACT_ATOMS: atom_id res chain seq x y z
N MET A 1 -33.58 -38.17 14.56
CA MET A 1 -33.00 -36.81 14.54
C MET A 1 -32.69 -36.41 15.96
N ASN A 2 -31.44 -36.03 16.20
CA ASN A 2 -30.76 -36.06 17.50
C ASN A 2 -31.15 -34.87 18.39
N ALA A 3 -31.16 -35.09 19.71
CA ALA A 3 -31.68 -34.22 20.77
C ALA A 3 -30.77 -33.01 21.10
N ALA A 4 -30.16 -32.38 20.09
CA ALA A 4 -29.24 -31.25 20.23
C ALA A 4 -29.79 -29.93 19.66
N ASP A 5 -31.07 -29.87 19.28
CA ASP A 5 -31.69 -28.71 18.60
C ASP A 5 -32.71 -27.94 19.48
N SER A 6 -32.85 -28.31 20.76
CA SER A 6 -33.79 -27.66 21.69
C SER A 6 -33.18 -26.56 22.57
N GLN A 7 -31.86 -26.38 22.59
CA GLN A 7 -31.19 -25.35 23.41
C GLN A 7 -30.77 -24.07 22.65
N ARG A 8 -31.00 -23.98 21.33
CA ARG A 8 -30.70 -22.76 20.54
C ARG A 8 -31.88 -21.80 20.32
N ARG A 9 -33.09 -22.12 20.78
CA ARG A 9 -34.31 -21.30 20.52
C ARG A 9 -34.78 -20.42 21.68
N ALA A 10 -33.91 -20.11 22.64
CA ALA A 10 -34.27 -19.28 23.81
C ALA A 10 -33.77 -17.81 23.76
N TRP A 11 -33.08 -17.36 22.69
CA TRP A 11 -32.48 -16.01 22.63
C TRP A 11 -33.11 -15.05 21.60
N LEU A 12 -34.33 -15.31 21.12
CA LEU A 12 -34.99 -14.47 20.09
C LEU A 12 -36.41 -13.97 20.46
N LYS A 13 -36.82 -14.01 21.72
CA LYS A 13 -38.11 -13.44 22.15
C LYS A 13 -38.04 -12.83 23.55
N ALA A 14 -37.48 -11.63 23.65
CA ALA A 14 -37.86 -10.60 24.64
C ALA A 14 -36.96 -9.38 24.48
N GLY A 15 -37.55 -8.21 24.19
CA GLY A 15 -36.81 -6.94 24.11
C GLY A 15 -37.61 -5.88 23.39
N ALA A 16 -38.71 -5.47 24.02
CA ALA A 16 -39.71 -4.55 23.51
C ALA A 16 -39.15 -3.14 23.20
N LEU A 17 -39.76 -2.54 22.18
CA LEU A 17 -39.70 -1.13 21.80
C LEU A 17 -39.99 -0.21 22.99
N LEU A 18 -39.15 0.82 23.18
CA LEU A 18 -39.44 1.99 24.00
C LEU A 18 -39.44 3.24 23.11
N PRO A 19 -40.41 4.16 23.26
CA PRO A 19 -40.62 5.26 22.33
C PRO A 19 -39.68 6.44 22.59
N LEU A 20 -39.34 7.14 21.51
CA LEU A 20 -38.68 8.45 21.48
C LEU A 20 -39.57 9.52 22.12
N ALA A 21 -38.98 10.36 22.98
CA ALA A 21 -39.57 11.59 23.48
C ALA A 21 -38.59 12.78 23.30
N PRO A 22 -39.10 14.01 23.19
CA PRO A 22 -38.59 15.02 22.26
C PRO A 22 -37.53 15.97 22.83
N SER A 23 -36.86 16.65 21.91
CA SER A 23 -35.94 17.76 22.13
C SER A 23 -36.53 18.85 23.06
N MET A 24 -35.82 19.17 24.14
CA MET A 24 -36.03 20.41 24.89
C MET A 24 -34.96 21.44 24.50
N ALA A 25 -35.43 22.55 23.96
CA ALA A 25 -34.72 23.81 23.96
C ALA A 25 -34.49 24.27 25.42
N LEU A 26 -33.31 24.83 25.71
CA LEU A 26 -33.13 25.63 26.92
C LEU A 26 -32.87 27.09 26.55
N ALA A 27 -33.72 27.92 27.16
CA ALA A 27 -33.78 29.35 27.08
C ALA A 27 -32.59 30.02 27.76
N THR A 28 -32.33 31.23 27.29
CA THR A 28 -31.53 32.28 27.92
C THR A 28 -32.05 32.60 29.32
N ALA A 29 -31.19 32.48 30.34
CA ALA A 29 -31.39 33.08 31.65
C ALA A 29 -30.15 33.90 32.02
N THR A 30 -30.35 35.21 32.06
CA THR A 30 -29.46 36.18 32.70
C THR A 30 -29.50 36.00 34.20
N SER A 31 -28.36 35.73 34.84
CA SER A 31 -28.17 36.06 36.25
C SER A 31 -26.75 36.57 36.50
N SER A 32 -26.70 37.77 37.05
CA SER A 32 -25.52 38.42 37.60
C SER A 32 -25.20 37.79 38.95
N ALA A 33 -24.01 37.19 39.07
CA ALA A 33 -23.42 36.87 40.36
C ALA A 33 -21.91 37.10 40.30
N THR A 34 -21.48 38.20 40.91
CA THR A 34 -20.09 38.51 41.24
C THR A 34 -19.59 37.52 42.28
N ALA A 35 -18.69 36.62 41.89
CA ALA A 35 -17.92 35.81 42.81
C ALA A 35 -16.43 35.92 42.44
N SER A 36 -15.73 36.77 43.19
CA SER A 36 -14.27 36.81 43.26
C SER A 36 -13.79 35.52 43.91
N ALA A 37 -13.17 34.64 43.14
CA ALA A 37 -12.41 33.50 43.64
C ALA A 37 -11.02 33.51 43.00
N ALA A 38 -10.01 33.56 43.87
CA ALA A 38 -8.61 33.71 43.53
C ALA A 38 -8.14 32.66 42.50
N ALA A 39 -7.56 33.14 41.41
CA ALA A 39 -6.81 32.31 40.48
C ALA A 39 -5.49 31.88 41.15
N THR A 40 -5.49 30.71 41.79
CA THR A 40 -4.25 30.03 42.12
C THR A 40 -3.63 29.55 40.81
N VAL A 41 -2.72 30.34 40.26
CA VAL A 41 -1.87 29.94 39.15
C VAL A 41 -0.98 28.80 39.67
N TYR A 42 -1.34 27.56 39.34
CA TYR A 42 -0.41 26.44 39.41
C TYR A 42 0.66 26.68 38.32
N ALA A 43 1.71 27.43 38.67
CA ALA A 43 2.96 27.42 37.94
C ALA A 43 3.66 26.08 38.23
N GLY A 44 3.09 24.99 37.72
CA GLY A 44 3.79 23.73 37.62
C GLY A 44 4.85 23.90 36.55
N ALA A 45 6.09 24.13 36.95
CA ALA A 45 7.25 24.00 36.08
C ALA A 45 7.34 22.55 35.61
N THR A 46 6.61 22.19 34.55
CA THR A 46 6.91 20.98 33.81
C THR A 46 8.28 21.20 33.19
N ALA A 47 9.30 20.54 33.74
CA ALA A 47 10.54 20.33 33.02
C ALA A 47 10.15 19.74 31.66
N ILE A 48 10.26 20.55 30.61
CA ILE A 48 10.20 20.06 29.24
C ILE A 48 11.45 19.18 29.15
N ALA A 49 11.26 17.87 29.34
CA ALA A 49 12.30 16.92 28.98
C ALA A 49 12.68 17.28 27.54
N ALA A 50 13.96 17.62 27.33
CA ALA A 50 14.47 17.90 26.00
C ALA A 50 13.99 16.75 25.11
N ALA A 51 13.21 17.07 24.07
CA ALA A 51 12.78 16.05 23.13
C ALA A 51 14.03 15.31 22.68
N PRO A 52 14.06 13.97 22.73
CA PRO A 52 15.24 13.23 22.29
C PRO A 52 15.58 13.74 20.89
N THR A 53 16.84 14.14 20.70
CA THR A 53 17.31 14.58 19.39
C THR A 53 17.04 13.44 18.42
N LEU A 54 16.03 13.62 17.57
CA LEU A 54 15.61 12.58 16.64
C LEU A 54 16.83 12.22 15.78
N PRO A 55 17.09 10.92 15.56
CA PRO A 55 18.18 10.51 14.69
C PRO A 55 18.04 11.26 13.36
N VAL A 56 19.11 11.93 12.92
CA VAL A 56 19.08 12.68 11.67
C VAL A 56 19.51 11.73 10.56
N MET A 57 18.71 11.68 9.49
CA MET A 57 19.09 10.93 8.29
C MET A 57 20.41 11.48 7.72
N PRO A 58 21.31 10.60 7.23
CA PRO A 58 22.56 11.06 6.64
C PRO A 58 22.29 11.98 5.45
N ALA A 59 23.13 13.00 5.29
CA ALA A 59 23.05 13.90 4.15
C ALA A 59 23.36 13.13 2.86
N ARG A 60 22.51 13.30 1.85
CA ARG A 60 22.71 12.66 0.55
C ARG A 60 23.99 13.20 -0.11
N PRO A 61 24.91 12.33 -0.57
CA PRO A 61 26.08 12.75 -1.34
C PRO A 61 25.70 13.48 -2.63
N ALA A 62 26.61 14.31 -3.14
CA ALA A 62 26.47 14.88 -4.48
C ALA A 62 26.71 13.81 -5.55
N GLY A 63 25.99 13.88 -6.67
CA GLY A 63 26.14 12.96 -7.80
C GLY A 63 24.80 12.58 -8.42
N THR A 64 24.86 11.81 -9.50
CA THR A 64 23.66 11.24 -10.13
C THR A 64 23.06 10.13 -9.26
N PRO A 65 21.77 9.79 -9.44
CA PRO A 65 21.16 8.65 -8.76
C PRO A 65 21.97 7.35 -8.88
N GLN A 66 22.56 7.07 -10.05
CA GLN A 66 23.37 5.86 -10.28
C GLN A 66 24.70 5.89 -9.53
N GLN A 67 25.35 7.05 -9.45
CA GLN A 67 26.60 7.21 -8.69
C GLN A 67 26.35 6.99 -7.20
N VAL A 68 25.34 7.66 -6.64
CA VAL A 68 24.97 7.52 -5.22
C VAL A 68 24.45 6.11 -4.92
N ALA A 69 23.74 5.45 -5.85
CA ALA A 69 23.30 4.06 -5.67
C ALA A 69 24.45 3.07 -5.40
N ALA A 70 25.66 3.36 -5.93
CA ALA A 70 26.87 2.56 -5.75
C ALA A 70 27.69 2.94 -4.50
N ASP A 71 27.34 4.02 -3.80
CA ASP A 71 28.02 4.45 -2.58
C ASP A 71 27.56 3.63 -1.36
N GLU A 72 28.23 2.49 -1.12
CA GLU A 72 27.92 1.63 0.04
C GLU A 72 28.16 2.33 1.39
N SER A 73 29.01 3.35 1.46
CA SER A 73 29.22 4.10 2.71
C SER A 73 27.93 4.84 3.08
N TYR A 74 27.34 5.55 2.11
CA TYR A 74 26.07 6.23 2.30
C TYR A 74 24.93 5.26 2.62
N TRP A 75 24.77 4.18 1.85
CA TRP A 75 23.67 3.23 2.09
C TRP A 75 23.81 2.44 3.39
N ARG A 76 25.03 2.22 3.91
CA ARG A 76 25.22 1.69 5.28
C ARG A 76 24.74 2.67 6.35
N GLN A 77 24.97 3.97 6.16
CA GLN A 77 24.44 4.99 7.07
C GLN A 77 22.91 5.05 7.03
N ILE A 78 22.30 4.88 5.84
CA ILE A 78 20.85 4.73 5.69
C ILE A 78 20.35 3.47 6.40
N ALA A 79 20.99 2.32 6.16
CA ALA A 79 20.62 1.05 6.78
C ALA A 79 20.69 1.11 8.32
N ALA A 80 21.68 1.83 8.87
CA ALA A 80 21.81 2.05 10.31
C ALA A 80 20.65 2.85 10.94
N GLN A 81 19.76 3.44 10.14
CA GLN A 81 18.54 4.10 10.61
C GLN A 81 17.34 3.14 10.73
N TYR A 82 17.53 1.83 10.49
CA TYR A 82 16.47 0.83 10.59
C TYR A 82 16.89 -0.28 11.55
N ASP A 83 16.01 -0.59 12.51
CA ASP A 83 16.22 -1.67 13.47
C ASP A 83 15.70 -3.00 12.88
N ILE A 84 16.49 -3.59 11.98
CA ILE A 84 16.20 -4.86 11.31
C ILE A 84 17.13 -5.95 11.84
N THR A 85 16.60 -7.17 11.99
CA THR A 85 17.41 -8.35 12.33
C THR A 85 18.50 -8.60 11.28
N ASN A 86 19.69 -9.00 11.74
CA ASN A 86 20.79 -9.45 10.90
C ASN A 86 20.97 -10.98 10.92
N GLU A 87 20.04 -11.71 11.56
CA GLU A 87 20.06 -13.18 11.64
C GLU A 87 19.94 -13.83 10.26
N VAL A 88 19.21 -13.18 9.35
CA VAL A 88 18.96 -13.62 7.98
C VAL A 88 19.21 -12.46 7.02
N ALA A 89 19.53 -12.77 5.76
CA ALA A 89 19.38 -11.82 4.67
C ALA A 89 17.88 -11.62 4.42
N MET A 90 17.32 -10.50 4.87
CA MET A 90 15.88 -10.22 4.84
C MET A 90 15.47 -9.68 3.45
N LEU A 91 14.97 -10.57 2.59
CA LEU A 91 14.58 -10.26 1.21
C LEU A 91 13.07 -10.42 1.00
N ASP A 92 12.26 -10.02 1.98
CA ASP A 92 10.78 -9.95 1.87
C ASP A 92 10.22 -8.56 2.24
N ASN A 93 10.92 -7.49 1.84
CA ASN A 93 10.52 -6.12 2.17
C ASN A 93 9.30 -5.61 1.38
N ALA A 94 8.70 -6.46 0.54
CA ALA A 94 7.42 -6.19 -0.11
C ALA A 94 6.21 -6.42 0.83
N PHE A 95 6.37 -7.18 1.91
CA PHE A 95 5.25 -7.47 2.80
C PHE A 95 4.79 -6.20 3.54
N TRP A 96 5.68 -5.56 4.29
CA TRP A 96 5.57 -4.15 4.72
C TRP A 96 6.96 -3.52 4.81
N GLY A 97 7.03 -2.19 4.85
CA GLY A 97 8.30 -1.47 5.02
C GLY A 97 8.48 -1.04 6.46
N SER A 98 9.67 -1.28 7.02
CA SER A 98 9.97 -0.86 8.38
C SER A 98 10.00 0.68 8.50
N MET A 99 9.52 1.19 9.63
CA MET A 99 9.77 2.57 10.01
C MET A 99 11.28 2.73 10.27
N SER A 100 11.86 3.82 9.79
CA SER A 100 13.17 4.24 10.28
C SER A 100 13.04 4.72 11.72
N ARG A 101 14.15 4.75 12.46
CA ARG A 101 14.21 5.24 13.85
C ARG A 101 13.56 6.61 14.04
N PRO A 102 13.73 7.60 13.14
CA PRO A 102 13.07 8.90 13.30
C PRO A 102 11.55 8.82 13.17
N VAL A 103 11.04 7.98 12.26
CA VAL A 103 9.59 7.77 12.08
C VAL A 103 9.00 7.00 13.25
N LEU A 104 9.70 5.97 13.73
CA LEU A 104 9.30 5.21 14.91
C LEU A 104 9.21 6.11 16.15
N ALA A 105 10.23 6.93 16.39
CA ALA A 105 10.24 7.87 17.51
C ALA A 105 9.10 8.90 17.42
N ALA A 106 8.81 9.43 16.23
CA ALA A 106 7.66 10.32 16.01
C ALA A 106 6.32 9.60 16.29
N TYR A 107 6.18 8.36 15.83
CA TYR A 107 5.00 7.54 16.08
C TYR A 107 4.79 7.29 17.58
N GLU A 108 5.84 6.90 18.32
CA GLU A 108 5.78 6.69 19.77
C GLU A 108 5.42 7.97 20.54
N GLN A 109 5.99 9.12 20.14
CA GLN A 109 5.63 10.41 20.70
C GLN A 109 4.14 10.72 20.48
N HIS A 110 3.62 10.51 19.27
CA HIS A 110 2.21 10.73 18.99
C HIS A 110 1.30 9.75 19.72
N VAL A 111 1.72 8.50 19.95
CA VAL A 111 0.98 7.54 20.80
C VAL A 111 0.84 8.11 22.22
N ALA A 112 1.94 8.58 22.81
CA ALA A 112 1.92 9.17 24.15
C ALA A 112 1.05 10.44 24.21
N GLU A 113 1.14 11.31 23.21
CA GLU A 113 0.34 12.53 23.10
C GLU A 113 -1.16 12.25 22.99
N VAL A 114 -1.56 11.36 22.09
CA VAL A 114 -2.96 10.95 21.88
C VAL A 114 -3.52 10.33 23.16
N ASN A 115 -2.76 9.45 23.81
CA ASN A 115 -3.20 8.79 25.05
C ASN A 115 -3.38 9.80 26.20
N ARG A 116 -2.42 10.73 26.36
CA ARG A 116 -2.47 11.77 27.41
C ARG A 116 -3.62 12.75 27.16
N GLY A 117 -3.83 13.17 25.92
CA GLY A 117 -4.82 14.17 25.56
C GLY A 117 -6.25 13.62 25.41
N ASN A 118 -6.39 12.30 25.19
CA ASN A 118 -7.66 11.58 25.09
C ASN A 118 -8.70 12.34 24.23
N SER A 119 -9.93 12.43 24.72
CA SER A 119 -11.10 12.96 24.03
C SER A 119 -10.97 14.46 23.74
N TYR A 120 -10.20 15.19 24.55
CA TYR A 120 -9.89 16.61 24.35
C TYR A 120 -8.99 16.79 23.13
N TYR A 121 -7.89 16.05 23.05
CA TYR A 121 -7.01 16.06 21.87
C TYR A 121 -7.77 15.63 20.62
N GLY A 122 -8.52 14.52 20.70
CA GLY A 122 -9.27 13.97 19.58
C GLY A 122 -10.31 14.93 18.99
N ARG A 123 -10.90 15.80 19.81
CA ARG A 123 -11.92 16.77 19.35
C ARG A 123 -11.36 18.13 18.97
N THR A 124 -10.24 18.56 19.54
CA THR A 124 -9.74 19.93 19.40
C THR A 124 -8.47 20.04 18.55
N GLN A 125 -7.57 19.04 18.62
CA GLN A 125 -6.23 19.10 18.03
C GLN A 125 -6.05 18.12 16.88
N PHE A 126 -6.64 16.92 16.99
CA PHE A 126 -6.51 15.90 15.95
C PHE A 126 -7.09 16.33 14.58
N PRO A 127 -8.30 16.91 14.46
CA PRO A 127 -8.87 17.23 13.15
C PRO A 127 -8.00 18.13 12.26
N PRO A 128 -7.44 19.27 12.73
CA PRO A 128 -6.54 20.07 11.91
C PRO A 128 -5.21 19.35 11.60
N ALA A 129 -4.67 18.57 12.53
CA ALA A 129 -3.44 17.81 12.33
C ALA A 129 -3.61 16.68 11.29
N PHE A 130 -4.73 15.96 11.33
CA PHE A 130 -5.11 14.97 10.32
C PHE A 130 -5.30 15.62 8.95
N GLY A 131 -5.91 16.81 8.90
CA GLY A 131 -6.01 17.60 7.68
C GLY A 131 -4.65 18.03 7.12
N ALA A 132 -3.68 18.36 7.98
CA ALA A 132 -2.31 18.67 7.59
C ALA A 132 -1.57 17.45 7.03
N ALA A 133 -1.68 16.29 7.68
CA ALA A 133 -1.14 15.04 7.18
C ALA A 133 -1.69 14.69 5.78
N ARG A 134 -2.99 14.92 5.56
CA ARG A 134 -3.64 14.71 4.26
C ARG A 134 -3.11 15.64 3.17
N ARG A 135 -2.91 16.93 3.47
CA ARG A 135 -2.30 17.88 2.53
C ARG A 135 -0.88 17.45 2.16
N ARG A 136 -0.07 17.10 3.16
CA ARG A 136 1.30 16.63 2.95
C ARG A 136 1.36 15.36 2.10
N ALA A 137 0.46 14.40 2.33
CA ALA A 137 0.35 13.21 1.51
C ALA A 137 -0.05 13.54 0.06
N ALA A 138 -1.01 14.45 -0.13
CA ALA A 138 -1.43 14.88 -1.46
C ALA A 138 -0.28 15.56 -2.24
N GLU A 139 0.49 16.43 -1.56
CA GLU A 139 1.70 17.05 -2.12
C GLU A 139 2.72 16.00 -2.58
N ALA A 140 3.04 15.02 -1.73
CA ALA A 140 3.97 13.93 -2.06
C ALA A 140 3.49 13.07 -3.26
N LEU A 141 2.16 12.93 -3.41
CA LEU A 141 1.53 12.18 -4.50
C LEU A 141 1.35 13.02 -5.78
N GLY A 142 1.61 14.33 -5.71
CA GLY A 142 1.45 15.28 -6.82
C GLY A 142 -0.01 15.61 -7.16
N VAL A 143 -0.91 15.56 -6.19
CA VAL A 143 -2.35 15.80 -6.37
C VAL A 143 -2.90 16.75 -5.31
N SER A 144 -4.18 17.11 -5.43
CA SER A 144 -4.82 18.01 -4.47
C SER A 144 -5.40 17.25 -3.27
N ALA A 145 -5.49 17.91 -2.11
CA ALA A 145 -5.99 17.26 -0.89
C ALA A 145 -7.50 16.90 -0.92
N ASP A 146 -8.27 17.49 -1.83
CA ASP A 146 -9.67 17.13 -2.13
C ASP A 146 -9.81 15.87 -3.00
N GLU A 147 -8.70 15.38 -3.56
CA GLU A 147 -8.65 14.16 -4.38
C GLU A 147 -8.20 12.93 -3.58
N ILE A 148 -7.89 13.11 -2.28
CA ILE A 148 -7.41 12.03 -1.41
C ILE A 148 -8.22 11.91 -0.13
N VAL A 149 -8.44 10.65 0.29
CA VAL A 149 -8.96 10.27 1.61
C VAL A 149 -8.16 9.10 2.15
N PHE A 150 -7.87 9.12 3.45
CA PHE A 150 -7.07 8.09 4.09
C PHE A 150 -7.86 6.80 4.34
N THR A 151 -7.14 5.68 4.30
CA THR A 151 -7.61 4.33 4.63
C THR A 151 -6.56 3.61 5.49
N ARG A 152 -6.85 2.38 5.90
CA ARG A 152 -5.96 1.49 6.64
C ARG A 152 -4.91 0.80 5.76
N GLY A 153 -4.93 1.04 4.46
CA GLY A 153 -4.03 0.43 3.49
C GLY A 153 -4.66 0.30 2.10
N ALA A 154 -3.87 -0.20 1.15
CA ALA A 154 -4.34 -0.37 -0.23
C ALA A 154 -5.51 -1.36 -0.34
N THR A 155 -5.57 -2.42 0.47
CA THR A 155 -6.68 -3.39 0.42
C THR A 155 -8.02 -2.73 0.73
N GLU A 156 -8.10 -1.94 1.81
CA GLU A 156 -9.33 -1.18 2.12
C GLU A 156 -9.62 -0.16 1.02
N ALA A 157 -8.60 0.56 0.54
CA ALA A 157 -8.77 1.56 -0.50
C ALA A 157 -9.38 0.96 -1.78
N LEU A 158 -8.79 -0.14 -2.26
CA LEU A 158 -9.21 -0.79 -3.49
C LEU A 158 -10.55 -1.52 -3.33
N GLN A 159 -10.83 -2.13 -2.17
CA GLN A 159 -12.15 -2.73 -1.92
C GLN A 159 -13.26 -1.68 -1.90
N ILE A 160 -13.01 -0.51 -1.32
CA ILE A 160 -13.97 0.61 -1.36
C ILE A 160 -14.15 1.07 -2.80
N LEU A 161 -13.05 1.33 -3.53
CA LEU A 161 -13.14 1.78 -4.92
C LEU A 161 -13.90 0.78 -5.81
N ILE A 162 -13.57 -0.51 -5.73
CA ILE A 162 -14.20 -1.57 -6.54
C ILE A 162 -15.66 -1.78 -6.11
N GLY A 163 -15.91 -1.89 -4.80
CA GLY A 163 -17.22 -2.22 -4.25
C GLY A 163 -18.26 -1.10 -4.40
N SER A 164 -17.80 0.16 -4.34
CA SER A 164 -18.65 1.35 -4.42
C SER A 164 -18.68 1.98 -5.82
N TYR A 165 -17.98 1.44 -6.82
CA TYR A 165 -18.06 1.96 -8.18
C TYR A 165 -19.45 1.73 -8.79
N ASN A 166 -20.17 2.83 -9.05
CA ASN A 166 -21.63 2.79 -9.24
C ASN A 166 -22.10 2.82 -10.70
N LYS A 167 -21.16 2.85 -11.65
CA LYS A 167 -21.48 2.87 -13.09
C LYS A 167 -21.70 1.48 -13.69
N LEU A 168 -21.49 0.41 -12.91
CA LEU A 168 -21.70 -0.97 -13.35
C LEU A 168 -23.18 -1.35 -13.33
N ARG A 169 -23.59 -2.09 -14.36
CA ARG A 169 -24.93 -2.66 -14.51
C ARG A 169 -24.84 -4.18 -14.69
N PRO A 170 -25.94 -4.91 -14.40
CA PRO A 170 -26.00 -6.34 -14.71
C PRO A 170 -25.66 -6.62 -16.19
N GLY A 171 -24.78 -7.58 -16.42
CA GLY A 171 -24.27 -7.95 -17.75
C GLY A 171 -23.10 -7.13 -18.27
N ASP A 172 -22.66 -6.08 -17.57
CA ASP A 172 -21.37 -5.43 -17.85
C ASP A 172 -20.22 -6.39 -17.53
N VAL A 173 -19.07 -6.17 -18.19
CA VAL A 173 -17.85 -6.95 -17.98
C VAL A 173 -16.85 -6.14 -17.17
N VAL A 174 -16.18 -6.78 -16.22
CA VAL A 174 -15.02 -6.26 -15.51
C VAL A 174 -13.81 -7.15 -15.77
N LEU A 175 -12.62 -6.57 -15.87
CA LEU A 175 -11.39 -7.29 -16.22
C LEU A 175 -10.37 -7.24 -15.08
N CYS A 176 -9.73 -8.38 -14.86
CA CYS A 176 -8.49 -8.51 -14.10
C CYS A 176 -7.47 -9.36 -14.85
N ALA A 177 -6.22 -9.34 -14.40
CA ALA A 177 -5.16 -10.20 -14.87
C ALA A 177 -4.66 -11.15 -13.78
N ASP A 178 -3.99 -12.23 -14.17
CA ASP A 178 -3.29 -13.15 -13.27
C ASP A 178 -2.19 -12.46 -12.43
N ILE A 179 -1.73 -11.28 -12.84
CA ILE A 179 -0.80 -10.42 -12.11
C ILE A 179 -1.49 -9.52 -11.06
N ASP A 180 -2.82 -9.46 -11.01
CA ASP A 180 -3.50 -8.63 -10.02
C ASP A 180 -3.45 -9.26 -8.63
N TYR A 181 -3.62 -8.42 -7.61
CA TYR A 181 -3.61 -8.89 -6.22
C TYR A 181 -4.83 -9.77 -5.93
N ASP A 182 -4.59 -10.91 -5.27
CA ASP A 182 -5.61 -11.97 -5.06
C ASP A 182 -6.89 -11.48 -4.41
N ASN A 183 -6.76 -10.63 -3.40
CA ASN A 183 -7.92 -10.07 -2.72
C ASN A 183 -8.73 -9.15 -3.64
N MET A 184 -8.10 -8.49 -4.62
CA MET A 184 -8.81 -7.64 -5.58
C MET A 184 -9.47 -8.45 -6.68
N ILE A 185 -8.83 -9.52 -7.17
CA ILE A 185 -9.46 -10.52 -8.05
C ILE A 185 -10.71 -11.10 -7.36
N THR A 186 -10.57 -11.50 -6.08
CA THR A 186 -11.69 -11.98 -5.26
C THR A 186 -12.79 -10.93 -5.12
N THR A 187 -12.43 -9.66 -4.95
CA THR A 187 -13.39 -8.55 -4.85
C THR A 187 -14.15 -8.33 -6.17
N LEU A 188 -13.52 -8.51 -7.32
CA LEU A 188 -14.22 -8.46 -8.62
C LEU A 188 -15.18 -9.65 -8.79
N HIS A 189 -14.80 -10.86 -8.37
CA HIS A 189 -15.73 -12.00 -8.33
C HIS A 189 -16.88 -11.80 -7.34
N TRP A 190 -16.65 -11.08 -6.24
CA TRP A 190 -17.73 -10.66 -5.34
C TRP A 190 -18.70 -9.69 -6.04
N LEU A 191 -18.22 -8.78 -6.91
CA LEU A 191 -19.11 -7.92 -7.71
C LEU A 191 -20.06 -8.71 -8.61
N LYS A 192 -19.63 -9.83 -9.19
CA LYS A 192 -20.52 -10.70 -9.98
C LYS A 192 -21.77 -11.10 -9.19
N GLN A 193 -21.59 -11.50 -7.93
CA GLN A 193 -22.70 -11.91 -7.06
C GLN A 193 -23.58 -10.73 -6.61
N ARG A 194 -23.02 -9.52 -6.52
CA ARG A 194 -23.71 -8.34 -5.96
C ARG A 194 -24.32 -7.41 -7.00
N ARG A 195 -23.75 -7.36 -8.19
CA ARG A 195 -24.09 -6.42 -9.27
C ARG A 195 -24.43 -7.12 -10.59
N GLY A 196 -24.29 -8.44 -10.67
CA GLY A 196 -24.60 -9.21 -11.88
C GLY A 196 -23.65 -8.95 -13.05
N VAL A 197 -22.43 -8.46 -12.77
CA VAL A 197 -21.38 -8.29 -13.78
C VAL A 197 -20.73 -9.63 -14.12
N GLU A 198 -20.13 -9.72 -15.31
CA GLU A 198 -19.23 -10.80 -15.67
C GLU A 198 -17.78 -10.42 -15.40
N VAL A 199 -16.99 -11.37 -14.89
CA VAL A 199 -15.56 -11.17 -14.63
C VAL A 199 -14.78 -11.93 -15.69
N VAL A 200 -13.92 -11.22 -16.41
CA VAL A 200 -12.98 -11.82 -17.36
C VAL A 200 -11.56 -11.69 -16.82
N SER A 201 -10.79 -12.76 -16.98
CA SER A 201 -9.39 -12.81 -16.53
C SER A 201 -8.47 -13.01 -17.72
N ILE A 202 -7.38 -12.26 -17.76
CA ILE A 202 -6.32 -12.42 -18.76
C ILE A 202 -5.03 -12.94 -18.12
N ALA A 203 -4.29 -13.77 -18.85
CA ALA A 203 -2.97 -14.20 -18.45
C ALA A 203 -1.92 -13.30 -19.12
N MET A 204 -1.00 -12.74 -18.32
CA MET A 204 0.11 -11.97 -18.85
C MET A 204 1.08 -12.90 -19.60
N PRO A 205 1.68 -12.43 -20.71
CA PRO A 205 2.66 -13.21 -21.45
C PRO A 205 3.92 -13.44 -20.60
N GLU A 206 4.50 -14.64 -20.69
CA GLU A 206 5.80 -14.95 -20.10
C GLU A 206 6.69 -15.61 -21.17
N PRO A 207 7.84 -15.03 -21.55
CA PRO A 207 8.36 -13.74 -21.09
C PRO A 207 7.51 -12.55 -21.59
N PHE A 208 7.48 -11.47 -20.80
CA PHE A 208 6.80 -10.23 -21.16
C PHE A 208 7.77 -9.20 -21.75
N THR A 209 7.30 -8.49 -22.77
CA THR A 209 7.91 -7.25 -23.28
C THR A 209 6.92 -6.11 -23.09
N HIS A 210 7.39 -4.88 -23.20
CA HIS A 210 6.54 -3.71 -23.02
C HIS A 210 5.35 -3.73 -23.98
N GLN A 211 5.59 -4.10 -25.24
CA GLN A 211 4.54 -4.17 -26.25
C GLN A 211 3.62 -5.38 -26.04
N SER A 212 4.14 -6.55 -25.68
CA SER A 212 3.29 -7.75 -25.51
C SER A 212 2.28 -7.59 -24.37
N VAL A 213 2.64 -6.85 -23.32
CA VAL A 213 1.73 -6.49 -22.22
C VAL A 213 0.63 -5.55 -22.72
N ILE A 214 0.99 -4.48 -23.44
CA ILE A 214 0.03 -3.52 -24.02
C ILE A 214 -0.93 -4.24 -24.97
N ASP A 215 -0.41 -5.10 -25.84
CA ASP A 215 -1.19 -5.86 -26.81
C ASP A 215 -2.17 -6.83 -26.13
N CYS A 216 -1.77 -7.44 -25.01
CA CYS A 216 -2.62 -8.32 -24.22
C CYS A 216 -3.89 -7.59 -23.73
N TYR A 217 -3.72 -6.39 -23.16
CA TYR A 217 -4.86 -5.56 -22.74
C TYR A 217 -5.69 -5.06 -23.93
N ALA A 218 -5.05 -4.61 -25.02
CA ALA A 218 -5.75 -4.15 -26.21
C ALA A 218 -6.64 -5.24 -26.83
N GLN A 219 -6.12 -6.47 -26.92
CA GLN A 219 -6.88 -7.63 -27.39
C GLN A 219 -8.05 -7.97 -26.47
N ALA A 220 -7.86 -7.88 -25.15
CA ALA A 220 -8.93 -8.13 -24.18
C ALA A 220 -10.06 -7.10 -24.32
N MET A 221 -9.73 -5.81 -24.45
CA MET A 221 -10.72 -4.75 -24.70
C MET A 221 -11.50 -4.99 -25.99
N ALA A 222 -10.83 -5.43 -27.07
CA ALA A 222 -11.47 -5.72 -28.35
C ALA A 222 -12.42 -6.93 -28.30
N ARG A 223 -12.06 -7.98 -27.54
CA ARG A 223 -12.88 -9.19 -27.38
C ARG A 223 -14.12 -8.98 -26.51
N HIS A 224 -14.12 -7.96 -25.65
CA HIS A 224 -15.16 -7.73 -24.66
C HIS A 224 -15.81 -6.34 -24.83
N PRO A 225 -16.74 -6.15 -25.79
CA PRO A 225 -17.37 -4.84 -26.05
C PRO A 225 -18.22 -4.31 -24.89
N LYS A 226 -18.58 -5.16 -23.92
CA LYS A 226 -19.27 -4.80 -22.67
C LYS A 226 -18.32 -4.51 -21.50
N LEU A 227 -17.00 -4.48 -21.72
CA LEU A 227 -16.02 -4.13 -20.70
C LEU A 227 -16.25 -2.69 -20.24
N LYS A 228 -16.39 -2.48 -18.92
CA LYS A 228 -16.63 -1.15 -18.32
C LYS A 228 -15.60 -0.76 -17.26
N LEU A 229 -14.95 -1.73 -16.65
CA LEU A 229 -13.98 -1.50 -15.57
C LEU A 229 -12.82 -2.48 -15.69
N MET A 230 -11.59 -1.99 -15.52
CA MET A 230 -10.41 -2.84 -15.38
C MET A 230 -9.70 -2.55 -14.06
N LEU A 231 -9.21 -3.60 -13.42
CA LEU A 231 -8.20 -3.50 -12.38
C LEU A 231 -6.81 -3.53 -13.02
N LEU A 232 -5.93 -2.62 -12.59
CA LEU A 232 -4.55 -2.55 -13.06
C LEU A 232 -3.58 -2.50 -11.88
N THR A 233 -2.82 -3.56 -11.64
CA THR A 233 -1.75 -3.55 -10.65
C THR A 233 -0.48 -2.92 -11.21
N HIS A 234 -0.09 -1.74 -10.71
CA HIS A 234 1.03 -0.97 -11.26
C HIS A 234 2.38 -1.70 -11.11
N VAL A 235 2.66 -2.28 -9.94
CA VAL A 235 3.84 -3.11 -9.74
C VAL A 235 3.40 -4.46 -9.24
N ASN A 236 3.61 -5.49 -10.04
CA ASN A 236 3.20 -6.84 -9.69
C ASN A 236 3.97 -7.32 -8.46
N HIS A 237 3.21 -7.68 -7.42
CA HIS A 237 3.75 -8.10 -6.15
C HIS A 237 4.40 -9.51 -6.19
N ARG A 238 4.38 -10.22 -7.31
CA ARG A 238 4.95 -11.57 -7.46
C ARG A 238 6.30 -11.50 -8.16
N ASN A 239 6.31 -11.16 -9.44
CA ASN A 239 7.49 -11.11 -10.32
C ASN A 239 8.11 -9.71 -10.46
N GLY A 240 7.45 -8.67 -9.93
CA GLY A 240 7.97 -7.31 -9.95
C GLY A 240 7.80 -6.54 -11.25
N MET A 241 7.01 -7.04 -12.20
CA MET A 241 6.69 -6.32 -13.43
C MET A 241 6.06 -4.96 -13.12
N VAL A 242 6.62 -3.89 -13.69
CA VAL A 242 5.99 -2.57 -13.75
C VAL A 242 5.08 -2.53 -14.97
N LEU A 243 3.79 -2.33 -14.74
CA LEU A 243 2.77 -2.30 -15.78
C LEU A 243 2.75 -0.91 -16.46
N PRO A 244 2.67 -0.81 -17.81
CA PRO A 244 2.55 0.47 -18.53
C PRO A 244 1.13 1.06 -18.37
N VAL A 245 0.81 1.50 -17.15
CA VAL A 245 -0.53 1.91 -16.73
C VAL A 245 -1.03 3.12 -17.53
N ALA A 246 -0.16 4.09 -17.83
CA ALA A 246 -0.56 5.29 -18.57
C ALA A 246 -1.04 4.96 -19.99
N GLU A 247 -0.31 4.09 -20.70
CA GLU A 247 -0.68 3.63 -22.04
C GLU A 247 -1.98 2.83 -22.01
N ILE A 248 -2.13 1.92 -21.04
CA ILE A 248 -3.36 1.12 -20.89
C ILE A 248 -4.56 2.02 -20.56
N ASN A 249 -4.38 3.00 -19.66
CA ASN A 249 -5.43 3.96 -19.31
C ASN A 249 -5.86 4.81 -20.50
N ARG A 250 -4.93 5.25 -21.35
CA ARG A 250 -5.26 5.98 -22.59
C ARG A 250 -6.11 5.13 -23.52
N MET A 251 -5.70 3.89 -23.80
CA MET A 251 -6.46 2.97 -24.66
C MET A 251 -7.85 2.64 -24.08
N ALA A 252 -7.94 2.48 -22.77
CA ALA A 252 -9.19 2.21 -22.07
C ALA A 252 -10.17 3.39 -22.19
N ARG A 253 -9.66 4.61 -21.96
CA ARG A 253 -10.44 5.85 -22.01
C ARG A 253 -11.05 6.11 -23.39
N GLU A 254 -10.30 5.85 -24.46
CA GLU A 254 -10.81 5.93 -25.85
C GLU A 254 -12.03 5.02 -26.10
N ARG A 255 -12.19 3.98 -25.29
CA ARG A 255 -13.28 2.99 -25.38
C ARG A 255 -14.34 3.18 -24.31
N GLY A 256 -14.24 4.24 -23.50
CA GLY A 256 -15.14 4.48 -22.37
C GLY A 256 -15.05 3.43 -21.26
N ILE A 257 -13.86 2.84 -21.09
CA ILE A 257 -13.54 1.86 -20.04
C ILE A 257 -12.82 2.60 -18.92
N ASP A 258 -13.35 2.52 -17.70
CA ASP A 258 -12.71 3.09 -16.52
C ASP A 258 -11.70 2.11 -15.91
N THR A 259 -10.75 2.63 -15.13
CA THR A 259 -9.70 1.81 -14.50
C THR A 259 -9.54 2.16 -13.02
N ILE A 260 -9.31 1.13 -12.20
CA ILE A 260 -8.87 1.26 -10.81
C ILE A 260 -7.44 0.74 -10.74
N VAL A 261 -6.52 1.59 -10.29
CA VAL A 261 -5.09 1.26 -10.25
C VAL A 261 -4.66 0.88 -8.83
N ASP A 262 -4.10 -0.30 -8.66
CA ASP A 262 -3.39 -0.69 -7.45
C ASP A 262 -1.95 -0.16 -7.51
N THR A 263 -1.65 0.81 -6.66
CA THR A 263 -0.33 1.44 -6.55
C THR A 263 0.44 1.01 -5.32
N ALA A 264 -0.01 -0.03 -4.60
CA ALA A 264 0.55 -0.46 -3.31
C ALA A 264 2.05 -0.71 -3.35
N HIS A 265 2.56 -1.16 -4.50
CA HIS A 265 3.99 -1.33 -4.71
C HIS A 265 4.63 -0.21 -5.55
N GLY A 266 3.89 0.64 -6.26
CA GLY A 266 4.49 1.70 -7.07
C GLY A 266 5.03 2.86 -6.23
N PHE A 267 4.16 3.45 -5.40
CA PHE A 267 4.48 4.68 -4.69
C PHE A 267 5.58 4.47 -3.64
N GLY A 268 6.60 5.33 -3.65
CA GLY A 268 7.76 5.27 -2.77
C GLY A 268 8.88 4.31 -3.22
N GLN A 269 8.59 3.44 -4.19
CA GLN A 269 9.54 2.54 -4.85
C GLN A 269 10.04 3.13 -6.18
N LEU A 270 9.10 3.59 -6.99
CA LEU A 270 9.35 4.17 -8.31
C LEU A 270 9.34 5.70 -8.22
N ASP A 271 10.15 6.34 -9.04
CA ASP A 271 10.12 7.78 -9.29
C ASP A 271 8.90 8.10 -10.16
N MET A 272 7.75 8.22 -9.49
CA MET A 272 6.45 8.40 -10.11
C MET A 272 5.57 9.32 -9.25
N ARG A 273 4.63 9.99 -9.91
CA ARG A 273 3.51 10.67 -9.26
C ARG A 273 2.20 10.09 -9.79
N LEU A 274 1.10 10.25 -9.04
CA LEU A 274 -0.19 9.72 -9.47
C LEU A 274 -0.68 10.25 -10.83
N PRO A 275 -0.53 11.55 -11.17
CA PRO A 275 -0.96 12.06 -12.48
C PRO A 275 -0.25 11.39 -13.65
N ASP A 276 0.99 10.94 -13.46
CA ASP A 276 1.81 10.33 -14.51
C ASP A 276 1.20 8.98 -14.97
N LEU A 277 0.43 8.32 -14.11
CA LEU A 277 -0.31 7.10 -14.43
C LEU A 277 -1.57 7.36 -15.27
N GLN A 278 -2.03 8.60 -15.37
CA GLN A 278 -3.32 8.95 -15.99
C GLN A 278 -4.54 8.19 -15.42
N ALA A 279 -4.46 7.75 -14.16
CA ALA A 279 -5.51 7.02 -13.47
C ALA A 279 -6.64 7.94 -12.99
N ASP A 280 -7.89 7.48 -13.01
CA ASP A 280 -9.01 8.20 -12.39
C ASP A 280 -9.24 7.77 -10.93
N PHE A 281 -8.90 6.51 -10.62
CA PHE A 281 -9.03 5.93 -9.29
C PHE A 281 -7.75 5.15 -8.96
N ALA A 282 -7.22 5.34 -7.75
CA ALA A 282 -6.08 4.56 -7.29
C ALA A 282 -6.15 4.23 -5.80
N GLY A 283 -5.78 2.99 -5.46
CA GLY A 283 -5.53 2.57 -4.09
C GLY A 283 -4.04 2.67 -3.77
N ILE A 284 -3.72 3.22 -2.60
CA ILE A 284 -2.35 3.60 -2.21
C ILE A 284 -2.02 2.95 -0.87
N ASN A 285 -0.81 2.40 -0.78
CA ASN A 285 -0.25 1.91 0.48
C ASN A 285 0.90 2.83 0.92
N LEU A 286 0.87 3.27 2.19
CA LEU A 286 1.89 4.16 2.75
C LEU A 286 2.77 3.44 3.79
N HIS A 287 2.40 2.24 4.25
CA HIS A 287 3.20 1.44 5.19
C HIS A 287 4.13 0.43 4.51
N LYS A 288 4.25 0.49 3.19
CA LYS A 288 5.25 -0.26 2.41
C LYS A 288 6.47 0.64 2.17
N TRP A 289 6.70 1.07 0.94
CA TRP A 289 7.94 1.72 0.52
C TRP A 289 8.19 3.12 1.10
N ILE A 290 7.15 3.77 1.61
CA ILE A 290 7.24 5.04 2.34
C ILE A 290 7.71 4.81 3.78
N GLY A 291 7.41 3.64 4.38
CA GLY A 291 7.78 3.33 5.76
C GLY A 291 6.95 4.09 6.79
N ALA A 292 5.70 4.45 6.47
CA ALA A 292 4.76 4.95 7.48
C ALA A 292 4.31 3.81 8.42
N PRO A 293 3.74 4.12 9.60
CA PRO A 293 3.19 3.10 10.49
C PRO A 293 2.20 2.17 9.79
N ILE A 294 2.19 0.88 10.16
CA ILE A 294 1.24 -0.11 9.63
C ILE A 294 -0.19 0.39 9.89
N GLY A 295 -1.06 0.22 8.88
CA GLY A 295 -2.42 0.73 8.95
C GLY A 295 -2.61 2.11 8.32
N VAL A 296 -1.64 2.59 7.54
CA VAL A 296 -1.77 3.84 6.77
C VAL A 296 -1.82 3.56 5.27
N GLY A 297 -2.85 4.05 4.61
CA GLY A 297 -3.05 4.03 3.16
C GLY A 297 -3.98 5.16 2.72
N ALA A 298 -4.29 5.21 1.43
CA ALA A 298 -5.18 6.22 0.90
C ALA A 298 -5.91 5.75 -0.36
N ILE A 299 -7.04 6.40 -0.63
CA ILE A 299 -7.72 6.42 -1.92
C ILE A 299 -7.37 7.72 -2.61
N TYR A 300 -7.07 7.64 -3.91
CA TYR A 300 -7.13 8.77 -4.82
C TYR A 300 -8.36 8.63 -5.73
N ILE A 301 -9.14 9.69 -5.83
CA ILE A 301 -10.21 9.85 -6.80
C ILE A 301 -9.97 11.19 -7.50
N ARG A 302 -9.74 11.15 -8.81
CA ARG A 302 -9.52 12.35 -9.62
C ARG A 302 -10.66 13.36 -9.42
N ARG A 303 -10.32 14.64 -9.34
CA ARG A 303 -11.30 15.73 -9.27
C ARG A 303 -12.38 15.57 -10.33
N GLY A 304 -13.63 15.71 -9.91
CA GLY A 304 -14.82 15.53 -10.77
C GLY A 304 -15.33 14.09 -10.89
N ARG A 305 -14.62 13.08 -10.36
CA ARG A 305 -15.01 11.67 -10.43
C ARG A 305 -15.54 11.10 -9.11
N VAL A 306 -15.66 11.90 -8.06
CA VAL A 306 -16.13 11.46 -6.73
C VAL A 306 -17.56 10.89 -6.73
N GLN A 307 -18.39 11.31 -7.70
CA GLN A 307 -19.77 10.84 -7.87
C GLN A 307 -19.87 9.45 -8.50
N ASP A 308 -18.78 8.95 -9.10
CA ASP A 308 -18.73 7.60 -9.65
C ASP A 308 -18.49 6.52 -8.58
N ILE A 309 -18.20 6.95 -7.35
CA ILE A 309 -18.00 6.12 -6.17
C ILE A 309 -19.09 6.46 -5.16
N ASP A 310 -19.92 5.48 -4.81
CA ASP A 310 -20.97 5.63 -3.80
C ASP A 310 -20.37 6.05 -2.45
N PRO A 311 -21.08 6.87 -1.65
CA PRO A 311 -20.73 7.10 -0.26
C PRO A 311 -20.55 5.78 0.50
N TYR A 312 -19.65 5.78 1.48
CA TYR A 312 -19.49 4.63 2.35
C TYR A 312 -20.78 4.33 3.12
N MET A 313 -21.01 3.08 3.49
CA MET A 313 -22.20 2.69 4.27
C MET A 313 -22.32 3.53 5.56
N GLY A 314 -23.44 4.23 5.70
CA GLY A 314 -23.71 5.11 6.84
C GLY A 314 -23.29 6.57 6.65
N GLU A 315 -22.64 6.93 5.54
CA GLU A 315 -22.32 8.31 5.19
C GLU A 315 -23.45 8.95 4.34
N THR A 316 -23.67 10.25 4.54
CA THR A 316 -24.58 11.03 3.67
C THR A 316 -23.81 11.52 2.46
N ASP A 317 -24.37 11.40 1.26
CA ASP A 317 -23.71 11.93 0.07
C ASP A 317 -23.64 13.45 0.10
N ARG A 318 -22.42 13.97 0.10
CA ARG A 318 -22.11 15.41 0.08
C ARG A 318 -21.20 15.80 -1.09
N ALA A 319 -21.05 14.91 -2.08
CA ALA A 319 -20.08 15.08 -3.16
C ALA A 319 -18.63 15.31 -2.66
N ASP A 320 -18.30 14.81 -1.47
CA ASP A 320 -17.02 15.01 -0.80
C ASP A 320 -16.32 13.66 -0.66
N ILE A 321 -15.06 13.58 -1.07
CA ILE A 321 -14.27 12.36 -1.02
C ILE A 321 -14.18 11.76 0.39
N ARG A 322 -14.27 12.59 1.44
CA ARG A 322 -14.25 12.15 2.84
C ARG A 322 -15.43 11.26 3.21
N THR A 323 -16.53 11.32 2.45
CA THR A 323 -17.70 10.45 2.67
C THR A 323 -17.54 9.07 2.02
N ARG A 324 -16.46 8.84 1.27
CA ARG A 324 -16.19 7.54 0.59
C ARG A 324 -15.48 6.55 1.49
N VAL A 325 -14.96 6.99 2.63
CA VAL A 325 -14.35 6.14 3.66
C VAL A 325 -14.89 6.56 5.02
N HIS A 326 -15.47 5.63 5.76
CA HIS A 326 -15.88 5.91 7.13
C HIS A 326 -14.69 5.77 8.08
N THR A 327 -14.35 6.84 8.79
CA THR A 327 -13.17 6.85 9.67
C THR A 327 -13.43 6.19 11.03
N GLY A 328 -14.64 6.34 11.59
CA GLY A 328 -14.86 6.01 13.01
C GLY A 328 -13.77 6.65 13.88
N THR A 329 -13.25 5.91 14.86
CA THR A 329 -12.03 6.29 15.60
C THR A 329 -10.83 5.56 14.99
N LEU A 330 -9.91 6.32 14.38
CA LEU A 330 -8.69 5.82 13.74
C LEU A 330 -7.56 5.59 14.75
N ASN A 331 -6.48 4.94 14.32
CA ASN A 331 -5.18 5.09 14.99
C ASN A 331 -4.61 6.49 14.68
N PHE A 332 -4.88 7.46 15.55
CA PHE A 332 -4.48 8.86 15.34
C PHE A 332 -2.96 9.00 15.15
N ALA A 333 -2.17 8.35 16.01
CA ALA A 333 -0.72 8.45 15.98
C ALA A 333 -0.13 8.00 14.65
N ALA A 334 -0.74 6.99 14.00
CA ALA A 334 -0.24 6.47 12.73
C ALA A 334 -0.30 7.51 11.61
N TYR A 335 -1.40 8.26 11.52
CA TYR A 335 -1.56 9.32 10.52
C TYR A 335 -0.78 10.58 10.87
N LEU A 336 -0.55 10.85 12.17
CA LEU A 336 0.25 11.99 12.61
C LEU A 336 1.75 11.82 12.33
N ALA A 337 2.24 10.58 12.30
CA ALA A 337 3.63 10.26 11.94
C ALA A 337 3.88 10.18 10.42
N LEU A 338 2.83 10.22 9.60
CA LEU A 338 2.95 10.12 8.14
C LEU A 338 3.79 11.26 7.52
N PRO A 339 3.63 12.54 7.91
CA PRO A 339 4.49 13.62 7.40
C PRO A 339 5.98 13.32 7.53
N GLN A 340 6.42 12.82 8.70
CA GLN A 340 7.82 12.50 8.95
C GLN A 340 8.33 11.37 8.04
N ALA A 341 7.50 10.37 7.74
CA ALA A 341 7.86 9.32 6.79
C ALA A 341 8.00 9.86 5.36
N LEU A 342 7.12 10.78 4.95
CA LEU A 342 7.18 11.44 3.64
C LEU A 342 8.38 12.38 3.52
N ASP A 343 8.67 13.18 4.55
CA ASP A 343 9.81 14.08 4.60
C ASP A 343 11.12 13.30 4.50
N LEU A 344 11.23 12.19 5.22
CA LEU A 344 12.39 11.30 5.13
C LEU A 344 12.51 10.68 3.73
N HIS A 345 11.39 10.25 3.16
CA HIS A 345 11.36 9.71 1.81
C HIS A 345 11.91 10.71 0.78
N GLU A 346 11.53 11.97 0.90
CA GLU A 346 11.99 13.07 0.03
C GLU A 346 13.44 13.47 0.33
N GLN A 347 13.88 13.46 1.59
CA GLN A 347 15.25 13.74 1.98
C GLN A 347 16.24 12.74 1.34
N VAL A 348 15.91 11.44 1.33
CA VAL A 348 16.68 10.44 0.58
C VAL A 348 16.54 10.68 -0.93
N GLY A 349 15.34 11.03 -1.38
CA GLY A 349 15.01 11.31 -2.78
C GLY A 349 14.57 10.08 -3.55
N VAL A 350 13.39 10.14 -4.15
CA VAL A 350 12.75 8.99 -4.81
C VAL A 350 13.58 8.41 -5.96
N ALA A 351 14.20 9.25 -6.81
CA ALA A 351 15.07 8.80 -7.89
C ALA A 351 16.30 8.02 -7.39
N TYR A 352 16.87 8.45 -6.26
CA TYR A 352 18.02 7.80 -5.62
C TYR A 352 17.62 6.46 -4.98
N LYS A 353 16.44 6.40 -4.35
CA LYS A 353 15.86 5.15 -3.87
C LYS A 353 15.62 4.16 -5.02
N GLN A 354 14.99 4.61 -6.10
CA GLN A 354 14.74 3.77 -7.27
C GLN A 354 16.06 3.22 -7.83
N ALA A 355 17.09 4.07 -7.99
CA ALA A 355 18.39 3.64 -8.49
C ALA A 355 19.08 2.63 -7.56
N ARG A 356 19.00 2.82 -6.24
CA ARG A 356 19.52 1.85 -5.25
C ARG A 356 18.80 0.50 -5.34
N LEU A 357 17.48 0.53 -5.35
CA LEU A 357 16.67 -0.69 -5.42
C LEU A 357 16.89 -1.45 -6.72
N ALA A 358 16.96 -0.74 -7.86
CA ALA A 358 17.29 -1.31 -9.15
C ALA A 358 18.69 -1.95 -9.14
N ARG A 359 19.69 -1.28 -8.55
CA ARG A 359 21.04 -1.83 -8.39
C ARG A 359 21.04 -3.13 -7.58
N LEU A 360 20.38 -3.14 -6.42
CA LEU A 360 20.30 -4.33 -5.57
C LEU A 360 19.60 -5.49 -6.28
N ARG A 361 18.49 -5.23 -6.96
CA ARG A 361 17.82 -6.25 -7.78
C ARG A 361 18.75 -6.79 -8.87
N GLN A 362 19.36 -5.89 -9.64
CA GLN A 362 20.17 -6.28 -10.79
C GLN A 362 21.41 -7.08 -10.38
N ARG A 363 22.01 -6.73 -9.23
CA ARG A 363 23.18 -7.40 -8.68
C ARG A 363 22.98 -8.90 -8.53
N TRP A 364 21.87 -9.35 -7.94
CA TRP A 364 21.66 -10.79 -7.81
C TRP A 364 21.19 -11.46 -9.10
N LEU A 365 20.39 -10.78 -9.91
CA LEU A 365 19.89 -11.31 -11.19
C LEU A 365 21.05 -11.62 -12.14
N ASP A 366 21.97 -10.68 -12.33
CA ASP A 366 23.12 -10.86 -13.23
C ASP A 366 24.08 -11.92 -12.70
N ALA A 367 24.24 -12.00 -11.38
CA ALA A 367 25.09 -13.00 -10.74
C ALA A 367 24.57 -14.45 -10.87
N VAL A 368 23.36 -14.68 -11.38
CA VAL A 368 22.79 -16.03 -11.56
C VAL A 368 22.20 -16.28 -12.95
N ARG A 369 22.32 -15.32 -13.88
CA ARG A 369 21.71 -15.38 -15.22
C ARG A 369 22.21 -16.55 -16.07
N ASP A 370 23.44 -16.96 -15.85
CA ASP A 370 24.12 -18.08 -16.51
C ASP A 370 23.72 -19.46 -15.96
N VAL A 371 22.92 -19.54 -14.89
CA VAL A 371 22.58 -20.80 -14.21
C VAL A 371 21.41 -21.51 -14.92
N PRO A 372 21.63 -22.66 -15.62
CA PRO A 372 20.60 -23.27 -16.47
C PRO A 372 19.38 -23.79 -15.69
N GLY A 373 19.60 -24.25 -14.46
CA GLY A 373 18.58 -24.77 -13.55
C GLY A 373 17.61 -23.71 -13.01
N LEU A 374 17.90 -22.41 -13.19
CA LEU A 374 17.04 -21.31 -12.76
C LEU A 374 16.20 -20.76 -13.91
N GLN A 375 14.96 -20.40 -13.58
CA GLN A 375 14.11 -19.55 -14.39
C GLN A 375 13.92 -18.23 -13.64
N LEU A 376 14.40 -17.13 -14.22
CA LEU A 376 14.13 -15.78 -13.74
C LEU A 376 12.81 -15.30 -14.37
N LEU A 377 11.91 -14.76 -13.56
CA LEU A 377 10.63 -14.19 -14.03
C LEU A 377 10.68 -12.66 -14.18
N ALA A 378 11.89 -12.09 -14.10
CA ALA A 378 12.14 -10.67 -14.24
C ALA A 378 12.36 -10.30 -15.72
N SER A 379 11.89 -9.11 -16.14
CA SER A 379 12.24 -8.54 -17.44
C SER A 379 13.58 -7.82 -17.39
N ASP A 380 14.30 -7.88 -18.51
CA ASP A 380 15.51 -7.08 -18.77
C ASP A 380 15.18 -5.66 -19.25
N ASP A 381 13.92 -5.37 -19.58
CA ASP A 381 13.48 -4.02 -19.91
C ASP A 381 13.40 -3.19 -18.61
N PRO A 382 14.19 -2.11 -18.47
CA PRO A 382 14.17 -1.27 -17.27
C PRO A 382 12.81 -0.60 -17.05
N ARG A 383 12.00 -0.39 -18.10
CA ARG A 383 10.64 0.18 -17.99
C ARG A 383 9.66 -0.76 -17.27
N LEU A 384 9.95 -2.06 -17.29
CA LEU A 384 9.09 -3.10 -16.70
C LEU A 384 9.67 -3.61 -15.37
N SER A 385 10.65 -2.92 -14.80
CA SER A 385 11.44 -3.41 -13.66
C SER A 385 11.20 -2.58 -12.40
N SER A 386 10.90 -3.25 -11.30
CA SER A 386 10.85 -2.67 -9.95
C SER A 386 12.00 -3.21 -9.09
N ALA A 387 11.98 -3.05 -7.76
CA ALA A 387 12.90 -3.73 -6.84
C ALA A 387 12.54 -5.20 -6.64
N ILE A 388 11.28 -5.56 -6.84
CA ILE A 388 10.80 -6.93 -6.71
C ILE A 388 11.29 -7.73 -7.91
N ALA A 389 11.73 -8.96 -7.67
CA ALA A 389 11.94 -9.94 -8.72
C ALA A 389 11.69 -11.35 -8.17
N ALA A 390 11.36 -12.26 -9.08
CA ALA A 390 11.09 -13.65 -8.75
C ALA A 390 11.92 -14.61 -9.60
N PHE A 391 12.13 -15.78 -9.04
CA PHE A 391 12.81 -16.90 -9.66
C PHE A 391 12.13 -18.20 -9.27
N ARG A 392 12.47 -19.28 -9.96
CA ARG A 392 12.15 -20.65 -9.57
C ARG A 392 13.15 -21.62 -10.18
N LEU A 393 13.16 -22.85 -9.69
CA LEU A 393 13.85 -23.93 -10.40
C LEU A 393 13.07 -24.28 -11.67
N ARG A 394 13.78 -24.51 -12.77
CA ARG A 394 13.17 -24.82 -14.06
C ARG A 394 12.31 -26.07 -13.97
N GLY A 395 11.07 -25.99 -14.46
CA GLY A 395 10.08 -27.07 -14.38
C GLY A 395 9.43 -27.26 -13.01
N ARG A 396 9.79 -26.45 -11.99
CA ARG A 396 9.23 -26.51 -10.64
C ARG A 396 8.28 -25.34 -10.40
N THR A 397 7.07 -25.50 -10.95
CA THR A 397 6.06 -24.43 -10.99
C THR A 397 4.95 -24.60 -9.95
N SER A 398 4.98 -25.67 -9.15
CA SER A 398 3.99 -25.89 -8.10
C SER A 398 4.28 -25.04 -6.87
N MET A 399 3.24 -24.73 -6.09
CA MET A 399 3.40 -24.05 -4.80
C MET A 399 4.28 -24.88 -3.85
N ALA A 400 4.10 -26.20 -3.82
CA ALA A 400 4.86 -27.10 -2.96
C ALA A 400 6.38 -27.04 -3.25
N ASP A 401 6.77 -27.02 -4.53
CA ASP A 401 8.18 -26.90 -4.90
C ASP A 401 8.78 -25.57 -4.45
N ASN A 402 8.04 -24.47 -4.60
CA ASN A 402 8.53 -23.13 -4.28
C ASN A 402 8.57 -22.86 -2.76
N VAL A 403 7.61 -23.43 -2.00
CA VAL A 403 7.69 -23.49 -0.53
C VAL A 403 8.95 -24.25 -0.08
N ALA A 404 9.23 -25.40 -0.71
CA ALA A 404 10.42 -26.19 -0.38
C ALA A 404 11.72 -25.42 -0.69
N LEU A 405 11.76 -24.70 -1.83
CA LEU A 405 12.89 -23.86 -2.22
C LEU A 405 13.10 -22.69 -1.23
N ALA A 406 12.06 -21.94 -0.89
CA ALA A 406 12.15 -20.83 0.07
C ALA A 406 12.61 -21.30 1.45
N ARG A 407 12.08 -22.44 1.94
CA ARG A 407 12.53 -23.07 3.20
C ARG A 407 13.99 -23.50 3.15
N ARG A 408 14.44 -24.06 2.01
CA ARG A 408 15.83 -24.47 1.81
C ARG A 408 16.77 -23.27 1.86
N LEU A 409 16.43 -22.17 1.17
CA LEU A 409 17.18 -20.92 1.19
C LEU A 409 17.32 -20.36 2.62
N LEU A 410 16.25 -20.38 3.39
CA LEU A 410 16.29 -19.94 4.79
C LEU A 410 17.16 -20.85 5.65
N LYS A 411 16.89 -22.17 5.63
CA LYS A 411 17.52 -23.13 6.53
C LYS A 411 19.02 -23.35 6.25
N GLU A 412 19.38 -23.48 4.98
CA GLU A 412 20.74 -23.85 4.57
C GLU A 412 21.64 -22.63 4.30
N HIS A 413 21.03 -21.48 4.02
CA HIS A 413 21.77 -20.29 3.57
C HIS A 413 21.43 -19.01 4.34
N GLY A 414 20.47 -19.03 5.27
CA GLY A 414 20.10 -17.84 6.03
C GLY A 414 19.57 -16.71 5.14
N VAL A 415 18.83 -17.05 4.07
CA VAL A 415 18.21 -16.10 3.13
C VAL A 415 16.70 -16.21 3.25
N PHE A 416 16.04 -15.14 3.69
CA PHE A 416 14.59 -15.10 3.84
C PHE A 416 13.94 -14.53 2.59
N THR A 417 13.22 -15.39 1.88
CA THR A 417 12.41 -15.08 0.69
C THR A 417 11.05 -15.74 0.85
N VAL A 418 10.07 -15.35 0.04
CA VAL A 418 8.70 -15.91 0.13
C VAL A 418 8.24 -16.47 -1.21
N GLU A 419 7.57 -17.62 -1.17
CA GLU A 419 6.84 -18.16 -2.29
C GLU A 419 5.60 -17.31 -2.65
N ARG A 420 5.24 -17.30 -3.93
CA ARG A 420 4.02 -16.69 -4.47
C ARG A 420 3.40 -17.63 -5.50
N ASP A 421 2.09 -17.73 -5.50
CA ASP A 421 1.28 -18.41 -6.53
C ASP A 421 0.47 -17.39 -7.34
N GLY A 422 -0.43 -17.85 -8.22
CA GLY A 422 -1.40 -17.01 -8.93
C GLY A 422 -1.00 -16.55 -10.33
N LEU A 423 0.30 -16.54 -10.68
CA LEU A 423 0.74 -16.33 -12.06
C LEU A 423 0.28 -17.50 -12.94
N ALA A 424 -0.13 -17.22 -14.18
CA ALA A 424 -0.50 -18.24 -15.16
C ALA A 424 0.67 -19.21 -15.45
N GLY A 425 1.90 -18.70 -15.42
CA GLY A 425 3.12 -19.50 -15.56
C GLY A 425 3.40 -20.44 -14.38
N GLY A 426 2.67 -20.33 -13.26
CA GLY A 426 2.82 -21.10 -12.03
C GLY A 426 3.56 -20.35 -10.91
N ALA A 427 3.70 -21.01 -9.77
CA ALA A 427 4.33 -20.44 -8.58
C ALA A 427 5.82 -20.11 -8.77
N CYS A 428 6.31 -19.22 -7.91
CA CYS A 428 7.69 -18.73 -7.89
C CYS A 428 8.13 -18.38 -6.46
N VAL A 429 9.43 -18.16 -6.26
CA VAL A 429 9.99 -17.52 -5.07
C VAL A 429 10.31 -16.06 -5.38
N ARG A 430 9.88 -15.16 -4.52
CA ARG A 430 10.06 -13.72 -4.61
C ARG A 430 11.20 -13.27 -3.68
N ALA A 431 12.10 -12.47 -4.21
CA ALA A 431 13.09 -11.71 -3.45
C ALA A 431 12.80 -10.21 -3.59
N THR A 432 12.84 -9.49 -2.47
CA THR A 432 12.57 -8.04 -2.42
C THR A 432 13.55 -7.34 -1.48
N PRO A 433 14.58 -6.68 -2.02
CA PRO A 433 15.44 -5.80 -1.23
C PRO A 433 14.68 -4.52 -0.84
N SER A 434 15.20 -3.83 0.18
CA SER A 434 14.83 -2.48 0.57
C SER A 434 16.05 -1.56 0.47
N ILE A 435 15.87 -0.27 0.74
CA ILE A 435 16.96 0.72 0.77
C ILE A 435 17.96 0.50 1.90
N PHE A 436 17.57 -0.26 2.94
CA PHE A 436 18.43 -0.69 4.03
C PHE A 436 19.07 -2.06 3.79
N THR A 437 18.75 -2.74 2.68
CA THR A 437 19.41 -3.99 2.32
C THR A 437 20.83 -3.71 1.82
N LEU A 438 21.79 -4.44 2.35
CA LEU A 438 23.20 -4.36 1.98
C LEU A 438 23.51 -5.27 0.79
N GLU A 439 24.50 -4.91 -0.03
CA GLU A 439 24.93 -5.74 -1.17
C GLU A 439 25.31 -7.17 -0.75
N ALA A 440 25.93 -7.33 0.42
CA ALA A 440 26.33 -8.64 0.94
C ALA A 440 25.14 -9.59 1.23
N GLU A 441 23.96 -9.06 1.55
CA GLU A 441 22.75 -9.86 1.74
C GLU A 441 22.21 -10.38 0.41
N VAL A 442 22.29 -9.54 -0.62
CA VAL A 442 21.91 -9.88 -2.00
C VAL A 442 22.92 -10.88 -2.59
N ASP A 443 24.21 -10.72 -2.32
CA ASP A 443 25.24 -11.68 -2.73
C ASP A 443 25.05 -13.06 -2.10
N ARG A 444 24.57 -13.09 -0.84
CA ARG A 444 24.23 -14.34 -0.16
C ARG A 444 23.12 -15.09 -0.90
N LEU A 445 22.11 -14.37 -1.42
CA LEU A 445 21.08 -14.97 -2.28
C LEU A 445 21.71 -15.57 -3.54
N SER A 446 22.54 -14.82 -4.28
CA SER A 446 23.17 -15.34 -5.51
C SER A 446 24.02 -16.59 -5.26
N ALA A 447 24.81 -16.60 -4.18
CA ALA A 447 25.61 -17.75 -3.80
C ALA A 447 24.75 -18.96 -3.42
N ALA A 448 23.63 -18.74 -2.73
CA ALA A 448 22.65 -19.79 -2.41
C ALA A 448 22.00 -20.35 -3.68
N LEU A 449 21.56 -19.48 -4.59
CA LEU A 449 20.91 -19.86 -5.84
C LEU A 449 21.80 -20.75 -6.72
N ARG A 450 23.10 -20.44 -6.83
CA ARG A 450 24.06 -21.29 -7.56
C ARG A 450 24.20 -22.69 -6.94
N LYS A 451 24.06 -22.84 -5.62
CA LYS A 451 24.15 -24.14 -4.93
C LYS A 451 22.87 -24.96 -5.02
N VAL A 452 21.70 -24.31 -4.98
CA VAL A 452 20.41 -25.03 -5.01
C VAL A 452 19.96 -25.41 -6.41
N ALA A 453 20.52 -24.76 -7.44
CA ALA A 453 20.21 -25.01 -8.85
C ALA A 453 21.31 -25.74 -9.63
N ALA A 454 22.45 -26.05 -8.99
CA ALA A 454 23.39 -27.07 -9.42
C ALA A 454 22.78 -28.46 -9.18
#